data_AF-A0A8A6FVB4-F1
#
_entry.id   AF-A0A8A6FVB4-F1
#
_cell.length_a   1.000
_cell.length_b   1.000
_cell.length_c   1.000
_cell.angle_alpha   90.00
_cell.angle_beta   90.00
_cell.angle_gamma   90.00
#
_symmetry.space_group_name_H-M   'P 1'
#
loop_
_entity.id
_entity.type
_entity.pdbx_description
1 polymer ?
#
loop_
_entity_poly.entity_id
_entity_poly.type
_entity_poly.pdbx_seq_one_letter_code
_entity_poly.pdbx_strand_id
1 'polypeptide(L)'
;MMSISDTNGKLLYRNLTEINQDDIIDAIVRAGGVNNIDIFIDLDVYPQKESVEGIRFLKTIGYDISNINIFTCSPDIGVELIKQGYDMYKLRSNNKPVIADCDLKVIKECLNQGLDMSKFTKENHFSFYAESPMLINKISHFLESFQNINFVDEKKLELFIDSGVFNSKNASDFDGYVPLYYFCDSRYGGKLSDKLLDKLINVYDKIDIIEDRIFDPDNERAKDFIFKRYIETSEDKQSAIEHVKGLFEKEGLNIAECEITMATIARYDCEAILEAFTHTAPETSTRRRM
;
A
#
# COMPACT_ATOMS: atom_id res chain seq x y z
N MET A 1 28.30 12.89 1.29
CA MET A 1 29.60 12.80 1.97
C MET A 1 29.99 11.35 1.90
N MET A 2 31.25 11.08 1.64
CA MET A 2 31.81 9.73 1.66
C MET A 2 32.93 9.68 2.69
N SER A 3 32.94 8.60 3.47
CA SER A 3 34.06 8.24 4.32
C SER A 3 34.28 6.74 4.28
N ILE A 4 35.55 6.35 4.26
CA ILE A 4 35.98 4.96 4.34
C ILE A 4 36.78 4.79 5.62
N SER A 5 36.41 3.79 6.41
CA SER A 5 37.17 3.37 7.59
C SER A 5 37.61 1.93 7.43
N ASP A 6 38.66 1.51 8.13
CA ASP A 6 38.93 0.08 8.31
C ASP A 6 37.94 -0.54 9.32
N THR A 7 37.95 -1.87 9.43
CA THR A 7 37.10 -2.62 10.38
C THR A 7 37.35 -2.31 11.85
N ASN A 8 38.41 -1.57 12.19
CA ASN A 8 38.67 -1.06 13.55
C ASN A 8 38.17 0.38 13.74
N GLY A 9 37.50 0.95 12.73
CA GLY A 9 36.97 2.31 12.74
C GLY A 9 38.02 3.40 12.48
N LYS A 10 39.23 3.04 12.03
CA LYS A 10 40.23 4.04 11.65
C LYS A 10 39.86 4.63 10.30
N LEU A 11 39.66 5.95 10.26
CA LEU A 11 39.38 6.68 9.03
C LEU A 11 40.57 6.57 8.05
N LEU A 12 40.29 6.09 6.84
CA LEU A 12 41.26 5.93 5.75
C LEU A 12 41.08 6.99 4.66
N TYR A 13 39.84 7.40 4.43
CA TYR A 13 39.48 8.37 3.40
C TYR A 13 38.23 9.16 3.80
N ARG A 14 38.18 10.44 3.42
CA ARG A 14 36.99 11.27 3.54
C ARG A 14 36.96 12.30 2.42
N ASN A 15 35.85 12.35 1.69
CA ASN A 15 35.61 13.37 0.67
C ASN A 15 34.17 13.87 0.74
N LEU A 16 33.99 15.17 0.53
CA LEU A 16 32.72 15.86 0.60
C LEU A 16 32.21 16.31 -0.77
N THR A 17 33.08 16.36 -1.78
CA THR A 17 32.81 17.02 -3.05
C THR A 17 32.66 16.05 -4.21
N GLU A 18 33.36 14.91 -4.17
CA GLU A 18 33.30 13.90 -5.23
C GLU A 18 33.50 12.46 -4.73
N ILE A 19 33.16 11.49 -5.58
CA ILE A 19 33.47 10.06 -5.46
C ILE A 19 34.77 9.79 -6.24
N ASN A 20 35.91 10.10 -5.62
CA ASN A 20 37.23 9.93 -6.25
C ASN A 20 37.65 8.46 -6.25
N GLN A 21 37.55 7.79 -7.40
CA GLN A 21 37.78 6.35 -7.52
C GLN A 21 39.21 5.92 -7.18
N ASP A 22 40.21 6.72 -7.55
CA ASP A 22 41.62 6.41 -7.29
C ASP A 22 41.91 6.43 -5.79
N ASP A 23 41.45 7.47 -5.08
CA ASP A 23 41.61 7.55 -3.62
C ASP A 23 40.86 6.43 -2.88
N ILE A 24 39.71 5.99 -3.40
CA ILE A 24 38.94 4.86 -2.85
C ILE A 24 39.74 3.56 -3.01
N ILE A 25 40.34 3.31 -4.18
CA ILE A 25 41.21 2.15 -4.41
C ILE A 25 42.41 2.20 -3.46
N ASP A 26 43.03 3.36 -3.30
CA ASP A 26 44.15 3.57 -2.37
C ASP A 26 43.75 3.22 -0.92
N ALA A 27 42.57 3.65 -0.47
CA ALA A 27 42.05 3.31 0.84
C ALA A 27 41.83 1.80 1.01
N ILE A 28 41.28 1.14 -0.02
CA ILE A 28 41.07 -0.32 -0.04
C ILE A 28 42.42 -1.08 0.05
N VAL A 29 43.42 -0.64 -0.72
CA VAL A 29 44.76 -1.25 -0.70
C VAL A 29 45.40 -1.08 0.68
N ARG A 30 45.29 0.10 1.30
CA ARG A 30 45.80 0.35 2.66
C ARG A 30 45.13 -0.51 3.72
N ALA A 31 43.85 -0.84 3.54
CA ALA A 31 43.11 -1.77 4.40
C ALA A 31 43.41 -3.25 4.13
N GLY A 32 44.14 -3.57 3.05
CA GLY A 32 44.43 -4.95 2.66
C GLY A 32 43.26 -5.67 1.98
N GLY A 33 42.32 -4.93 1.38
CA GLY A 33 41.23 -5.50 0.58
C GLY A 33 39.85 -4.90 0.88
N VAL A 34 38.91 -5.07 -0.06
CA VAL A 34 37.56 -4.47 0.02
C VAL A 34 36.72 -5.01 1.20
N ASN A 35 37.01 -6.22 1.65
CA ASN A 35 36.34 -6.84 2.80
C ASN A 35 36.81 -6.28 4.16
N ASN A 36 37.83 -5.41 4.16
CA ASN A 36 38.40 -4.83 5.38
C ASN A 36 38.04 -3.35 5.54
N ILE A 37 37.07 -2.86 4.78
CA ILE A 37 36.62 -1.47 4.84
C ILE A 37 35.12 -1.35 5.07
N ASP A 38 34.74 -0.27 5.75
CA ASP A 38 33.37 0.20 5.87
C ASP A 38 33.22 1.51 5.10
N ILE A 39 32.28 1.55 4.15
CA ILE A 39 31.96 2.75 3.38
C ILE A 39 30.66 3.35 3.91
N PHE A 40 30.78 4.54 4.48
CA PHE A 40 29.64 5.42 4.64
C PHE A 40 29.57 6.35 3.43
N ILE A 41 28.47 6.28 2.68
CA ILE A 41 28.21 7.17 1.56
C ILE A 41 26.78 7.70 1.64
N ASP A 42 26.66 9.02 1.64
CA ASP A 42 25.40 9.71 1.38
C ASP A 42 25.35 10.07 -0.10
N LEU A 43 24.58 9.29 -0.87
CA LEU A 43 24.48 9.43 -2.32
C LEU A 43 23.63 10.64 -2.75
N ASP A 44 22.84 11.20 -1.84
CA ASP A 44 21.92 12.30 -2.15
C ASP A 44 22.62 13.67 -2.22
N VAL A 45 23.87 13.77 -1.74
CA VAL A 45 24.64 15.03 -1.82
C VAL A 45 25.44 15.21 -3.12
N TYR A 46 25.61 14.15 -3.91
CA TYR A 46 26.39 14.19 -5.14
C TYR A 46 25.45 14.45 -6.34
N PRO A 47 25.96 15.03 -7.44
CA PRO A 47 25.22 15.05 -8.69
C PRO A 47 24.76 13.64 -9.06
N GLN A 48 23.50 13.50 -9.47
CA GLN A 48 22.90 12.20 -9.75
C GLN A 48 23.75 11.28 -10.65
N LYS A 49 24.37 11.85 -11.70
CA LYS A 49 25.25 11.10 -12.60
C LYS A 49 26.42 10.47 -11.85
N GLU A 50 27.02 11.23 -10.95
CA GLU A 50 28.16 10.80 -10.14
C GLU A 50 27.75 9.72 -9.14
N SER A 51 26.59 9.88 -8.48
CA SER A 51 26.05 8.84 -7.58
C SER A 51 25.83 7.51 -8.31
N VAL A 52 25.26 7.56 -9.52
CA VAL A 52 25.02 6.38 -10.37
C VAL A 52 26.33 5.72 -10.81
N GLU A 53 27.31 6.50 -11.26
CA GLU A 53 28.64 6.00 -11.64
C GLU A 53 29.38 5.42 -10.43
N GLY A 54 29.26 6.06 -9.26
CA GLY A 54 29.81 5.60 -8.00
C GLY A 54 29.25 4.26 -7.55
N ILE A 55 27.93 4.05 -7.63
CA ILE A 55 27.29 2.76 -7.30
C ILE A 55 27.86 1.64 -8.18
N ARG A 56 27.96 1.87 -9.50
CA ARG A 56 28.52 0.88 -10.46
C ARG A 56 29.98 0.59 -10.17
N PHE A 57 30.76 1.61 -9.85
CA PHE A 57 32.15 1.47 -9.45
C PHE A 57 32.29 0.61 -8.19
N LEU A 58 31.54 0.91 -7.12
CA LEU A 58 31.53 0.14 -5.88
C LEU A 58 31.19 -1.34 -6.14
N LYS A 59 30.20 -1.61 -6.99
CA LYS A 59 29.89 -2.98 -7.39
C LYS A 59 31.04 -3.65 -8.14
N THR A 60 31.69 -2.92 -9.06
CA THR A 60 32.79 -3.41 -9.90
C THR A 60 34.01 -3.81 -9.07
N ILE A 61 34.32 -3.07 -8.02
CA ILE A 61 35.44 -3.39 -7.10
C ILE A 61 35.08 -4.47 -6.07
N GLY A 62 33.89 -5.07 -6.17
CA GLY A 62 33.43 -6.15 -5.30
C GLY A 62 32.94 -5.69 -3.93
N TYR A 63 32.62 -4.40 -3.75
CA TYR A 63 32.00 -3.93 -2.50
C TYR A 63 30.57 -4.45 -2.40
N ASP A 64 30.19 -4.91 -1.20
CA ASP A 64 28.82 -5.30 -0.91
C ASP A 64 27.94 -4.05 -0.76
N ILE A 65 27.27 -3.69 -1.85
CA ILE A 65 26.39 -2.53 -1.90
C ILE A 65 25.20 -2.62 -0.94
N SER A 66 24.87 -3.79 -0.37
CA SER A 66 23.82 -3.92 0.65
C SER A 66 24.16 -3.17 1.95
N ASN A 67 25.44 -2.84 2.15
CA ASN A 67 25.92 -2.03 3.27
C ASN A 67 25.73 -0.53 3.06
N ILE A 68 25.32 -0.08 1.87
CA ILE A 68 25.00 1.33 1.62
C ILE A 68 23.70 1.69 2.37
N ASN A 69 23.74 2.77 3.14
CA ASN A 69 22.56 3.32 3.80
C ASN A 69 21.75 4.15 2.79
N ILE A 70 20.50 3.73 2.54
CA ILE A 70 19.54 4.47 1.72
C ILE A 70 18.69 5.31 2.68
N PHE A 71 18.85 6.63 2.68
CA PHE A 71 18.01 7.51 3.51
C PHE A 71 16.79 8.00 2.73
N THR A 72 16.99 8.54 1.52
CA THR A 72 15.94 9.20 0.73
C THR A 72 16.19 9.14 -0.78
N CYS A 73 16.93 8.11 -1.22
CA CYS A 73 17.59 8.13 -2.53
C CYS A 73 16.73 8.68 -3.66
N SER A 74 17.26 9.67 -4.37
CA SER A 74 16.71 10.15 -5.64
C SER A 74 16.28 8.95 -6.50
N PRO A 75 15.13 9.02 -7.21
CA PRO A 75 14.55 7.85 -7.84
C PRO A 75 15.51 7.09 -8.77
N ASP A 76 16.36 7.81 -9.49
CA ASP A 76 17.32 7.22 -10.42
C ASP A 76 18.50 6.54 -9.70
N ILE A 77 18.88 7.04 -8.52
CA ILE A 77 19.87 6.41 -7.64
C ILE A 77 19.30 5.10 -7.06
N GLY A 78 18.05 5.14 -6.59
CA GLY A 78 17.36 3.95 -6.08
C GLY A 78 17.23 2.87 -7.15
N VAL A 79 16.82 3.23 -8.36
CA VAL A 79 16.75 2.30 -9.50
C VAL A 79 18.12 1.69 -9.83
N GLU A 80 19.19 2.48 -9.80
CA GLU A 80 20.54 1.96 -10.05
C GLU A 80 20.99 0.98 -8.96
N LEU A 81 20.73 1.27 -7.68
CA LEU A 81 21.02 0.35 -6.58
C LEU A 81 20.36 -1.01 -6.78
N ILE A 82 19.07 -1.03 -7.14
CA ILE A 82 18.35 -2.28 -7.43
C ILE A 82 19.00 -3.02 -8.61
N LYS A 83 19.34 -2.32 -9.70
CA LYS A 83 20.02 -2.93 -10.87
C LYS A 83 21.36 -3.56 -10.53
N GLN A 84 22.07 -3.02 -9.54
CA GLN A 84 23.35 -3.59 -9.06
C GLN A 84 23.17 -4.69 -7.98
N GLY A 85 21.92 -5.03 -7.64
CA GLY A 85 21.55 -6.12 -6.73
C GLY A 85 21.41 -5.68 -5.26
N TYR A 86 21.04 -4.42 -5.00
CA TYR A 86 20.73 -3.97 -3.65
C TYR A 86 19.48 -4.68 -3.11
N ASP A 87 19.55 -5.18 -1.88
CA ASP A 87 18.42 -5.86 -1.24
C ASP A 87 17.40 -4.85 -0.68
N MET A 88 16.32 -4.65 -1.42
CA MET A 88 15.22 -3.78 -1.02
C MET A 88 14.31 -4.37 0.08
N TYR A 89 14.48 -5.65 0.43
CA TYR A 89 13.78 -6.29 1.56
C TYR A 89 14.42 -5.98 2.90
N LYS A 90 15.61 -5.37 2.90
CA LYS A 90 16.32 -4.97 4.12
C LYS A 90 15.44 -4.11 5.03
N LEU A 91 15.53 -4.38 6.33
CA LEU A 91 14.87 -3.61 7.37
C LEU A 91 15.84 -2.57 7.96
N ARG A 92 15.30 -1.41 8.28
CA ARG A 92 16.00 -0.38 9.07
C ARG A 92 16.03 -0.78 10.55
N SER A 93 16.80 -0.04 11.36
CA SER A 93 16.89 -0.27 12.81
C SER A 93 15.56 -0.17 13.56
N ASN A 94 14.58 0.54 12.99
CA ASN A 94 13.22 0.66 13.51
C ASN A 94 12.24 -0.38 12.91
N ASN A 95 12.74 -1.46 12.31
CA ASN A 95 11.96 -2.53 11.68
C ASN A 95 11.15 -2.10 10.43
N LYS A 96 11.29 -0.84 9.96
CA LYS A 96 10.67 -0.34 8.73
C LYS A 96 11.41 -0.87 7.50
N PRO A 97 10.72 -1.45 6.50
CA PRO A 97 11.33 -1.83 5.23
C PRO A 97 11.93 -0.65 4.49
N VAL A 98 13.13 -0.80 3.92
CA VAL A 98 13.79 0.26 3.14
C VAL A 98 12.90 0.72 1.98
N ILE A 99 12.27 -0.23 1.28
CA ILE A 99 11.36 0.03 0.15
C ILE A 99 10.15 0.92 0.50
N ALA A 100 9.70 0.92 1.76
CA ALA A 100 8.52 1.69 2.17
C ALA A 100 8.76 3.21 2.05
N ASP A 101 10.02 3.64 2.22
CA ASP A 101 10.45 5.04 2.12
C ASP A 101 10.81 5.49 0.70
N CYS A 102 10.60 4.64 -0.31
CA CYS A 102 11.06 4.94 -1.67
C CYS A 102 10.02 5.68 -2.52
N ASP A 103 10.54 6.42 -3.51
CA ASP A 103 9.74 7.03 -4.58
C ASP A 103 9.05 5.96 -5.46
N LEU A 104 7.93 6.34 -6.07
CA LEU A 104 7.15 5.49 -6.97
C LEU A 104 7.96 4.85 -8.10
N LYS A 105 8.97 5.53 -8.66
CA LYS A 105 9.79 4.92 -9.73
C LYS A 105 10.66 3.77 -9.20
N VAL A 106 11.16 3.89 -7.98
CA VAL A 106 11.94 2.82 -7.32
C VAL A 106 11.02 1.66 -6.99
N ILE A 107 9.83 1.93 -6.47
CA ILE A 107 8.81 0.89 -6.21
C ILE A 107 8.44 0.18 -7.53
N LYS A 108 8.24 0.90 -8.63
CA LYS A 108 7.99 0.32 -9.95
C LYS A 108 9.11 -0.60 -10.41
N GLU A 109 10.36 -0.22 -10.17
CA GLU A 109 11.50 -1.08 -10.50
C GLU A 109 11.52 -2.35 -9.62
N CYS A 110 11.25 -2.25 -8.31
CA CYS A 110 11.09 -3.42 -7.45
C CYS A 110 9.98 -4.36 -7.96
N LEU A 111 8.83 -3.80 -8.36
CA LEU A 111 7.71 -4.56 -8.94
C LEU A 111 8.13 -5.28 -10.22
N ASN A 112 8.85 -4.60 -11.12
CA ASN A 112 9.40 -5.21 -12.34
C ASN A 112 10.35 -6.37 -12.05
N GLN A 113 11.02 -6.35 -10.89
CA GLN A 113 11.91 -7.41 -10.44
C GLN A 113 11.22 -8.47 -9.56
N GLY A 114 9.88 -8.44 -9.48
CA GLY A 114 9.10 -9.45 -8.75
C GLY A 114 9.07 -9.21 -7.24
N LEU A 115 8.83 -7.96 -6.82
CA LEU A 115 8.57 -7.63 -5.42
C LEU A 115 7.53 -8.58 -4.80
N ASP A 116 7.93 -9.24 -3.72
CA ASP A 116 7.12 -10.20 -2.98
C ASP A 116 6.79 -9.62 -1.60
N MET A 117 5.55 -9.14 -1.46
CA MET A 117 5.07 -8.55 -0.22
C MET A 117 4.96 -9.56 0.94
N SER A 118 4.93 -10.88 0.66
CA SER A 118 4.84 -11.91 1.72
C SER A 118 6.10 -12.00 2.59
N LYS A 119 7.20 -11.37 2.16
CA LYS A 119 8.43 -11.26 2.96
C LYS A 119 8.33 -10.24 4.09
N PHE A 120 7.29 -9.41 4.10
CA PHE A 120 7.05 -8.44 5.14
C PHE A 120 5.95 -8.93 6.06
N THR A 121 6.21 -8.87 7.36
CA THR A 121 5.23 -9.20 8.39
C THR A 121 4.37 -7.98 8.73
N LYS A 122 3.27 -8.19 9.44
CA LYS A 122 2.45 -7.10 9.99
C LYS A 122 3.27 -6.11 10.84
N GLU A 123 4.32 -6.58 11.52
CA GLU A 123 5.23 -5.71 12.29
C GLU A 123 6.13 -4.82 11.42
N ASN A 124 6.36 -5.21 10.17
CA ASN A 124 7.09 -4.39 9.20
C ASN A 124 6.17 -3.34 8.56
N HIS A 125 4.86 -3.59 8.49
CA HIS A 125 3.89 -2.64 7.97
C HIS A 125 3.67 -1.46 8.91
N PHE A 126 3.82 -1.63 10.22
CA PHE A 126 3.44 -0.58 11.18
C PHE A 126 4.50 -0.37 12.26
N SER A 127 4.75 0.89 12.58
CA SER A 127 5.48 1.22 13.80
C SER A 127 4.59 0.98 15.02
N PHE A 128 4.99 0.06 15.90
CA PHE A 128 4.39 -0.11 17.21
C PHE A 128 4.97 0.92 18.20
N TYR A 129 4.59 2.19 18.03
CA TYR A 129 4.75 3.16 19.11
C TYR A 129 3.67 2.93 20.15
N ALA A 130 4.09 2.83 21.40
CA ALA A 130 3.20 2.81 22.56
C ALA A 130 2.37 4.11 22.59
N GLU A 131 1.06 3.95 22.71
CA GLU A 131 0.09 4.93 23.19
C GLU A 131 0.18 6.35 22.58
N SER A 132 -0.30 6.50 21.35
CA SER A 132 -1.02 7.75 21.04
C SER A 132 -2.45 7.58 21.57
N PRO A 133 -2.93 8.44 22.48
CA PRO A 133 -4.30 8.40 22.98
C PRO A 133 -5.35 8.78 21.92
N MET A 134 -4.90 9.27 20.74
CA MET A 134 -5.77 9.45 19.58
C MET A 134 -5.72 8.17 18.75
N LEU A 135 -6.76 7.34 18.89
CA LEU A 135 -7.05 6.11 18.16
C LEU A 135 -7.21 6.35 16.64
N ILE A 136 -6.17 6.83 15.97
CA ILE A 136 -6.13 6.94 14.52
C ILE A 136 -5.70 5.56 13.99
N ASN A 137 -6.43 5.01 13.02
CA ASN A 137 -6.04 3.75 12.39
C ASN A 137 -4.60 3.88 11.88
N LYS A 138 -3.78 2.84 12.04
CA LYS A 138 -2.42 2.88 11.51
C LYS A 138 -2.45 2.64 10.00
N ILE A 139 -1.73 3.46 9.23
CA ILE A 139 -1.47 3.21 7.81
C ILE A 139 -0.18 2.41 7.69
N SER A 140 -0.18 1.44 6.78
CA SER A 140 1.03 0.69 6.46
C SER A 140 2.11 1.64 5.93
N HIS A 141 3.33 1.50 6.39
CA HIS A 141 4.51 2.24 5.94
C HIS A 141 4.65 2.26 4.41
N PHE A 142 4.21 1.21 3.73
CA PHE A 142 4.21 1.11 2.28
C PHE A 142 3.23 2.08 1.58
N LEU A 143 2.19 2.49 2.29
CA LEU A 143 1.11 3.36 1.80
C LEU A 143 1.15 4.76 2.42
N GLU A 144 2.12 5.05 3.28
CA GLU A 144 2.21 6.33 3.96
C GLU A 144 2.64 7.44 3.00
N SER A 145 1.89 8.55 3.01
CA SER A 145 2.24 9.76 2.27
C SER A 145 3.33 10.54 2.99
N PHE A 146 4.41 10.87 2.27
CA PHE A 146 5.46 11.75 2.80
C PHE A 146 5.01 13.21 2.96
N GLN A 147 3.98 13.62 2.23
CA GLN A 147 3.51 15.01 2.21
C GLN A 147 2.50 15.29 3.32
N ASN A 148 1.67 14.30 3.66
CA ASN A 148 0.63 14.42 4.66
C ASN A 148 0.68 13.23 5.61
N ILE A 149 1.16 13.47 6.82
CA ILE A 149 1.22 12.48 7.89
C ILE A 149 -0.20 11.94 8.15
N ASN A 150 -0.32 10.63 8.31
CA ASN A 150 -1.57 9.88 8.45
C ASN A 150 -2.46 9.80 7.20
N PHE A 151 -1.99 10.18 6.01
CA PHE A 151 -2.76 9.99 4.77
C PHE A 151 -2.20 8.83 3.93
N VAL A 152 -3.10 8.14 3.23
CA VAL A 152 -2.74 7.13 2.24
C VAL A 152 -2.21 7.81 0.97
N ASP A 153 -1.04 7.38 0.50
CA ASP A 153 -0.52 7.72 -0.82
C ASP A 153 -1.32 6.97 -1.89
N GLU A 154 -2.27 7.66 -2.51
CA GLU A 154 -3.16 7.10 -3.53
C GLU A 154 -2.42 6.47 -4.70
N LYS A 155 -1.26 7.04 -5.08
CA LYS A 155 -0.49 6.54 -6.22
C LYS A 155 0.23 5.26 -5.87
N LYS A 156 0.75 5.12 -4.64
CA LYS A 156 1.32 3.86 -4.17
C LYS A 156 0.25 2.80 -4.02
N LEU A 157 -0.91 3.17 -3.45
CA LEU A 157 -2.05 2.28 -3.32
C LEU A 157 -2.50 1.74 -4.67
N GLU A 158 -2.78 2.63 -5.64
CA GLU A 158 -3.20 2.23 -6.98
C GLU A 158 -2.15 1.36 -7.66
N LEU A 159 -0.86 1.71 -7.53
CA LEU A 159 0.24 0.92 -8.10
C LEU A 159 0.30 -0.49 -7.52
N PHE A 160 0.15 -0.67 -6.20
CA PHE A 160 0.19 -1.99 -5.58
C PHE A 160 -1.02 -2.85 -5.93
N ILE A 161 -2.20 -2.26 -6.05
CA ILE A 161 -3.39 -2.96 -6.52
C ILE A 161 -3.21 -3.37 -7.99
N ASP A 162 -2.83 -2.43 -8.86
CA ASP A 162 -2.75 -2.67 -10.31
C ASP A 162 -1.62 -3.65 -10.68
N SER A 163 -0.56 -3.72 -9.86
CA SER A 163 0.51 -4.72 -10.02
C SER A 163 0.16 -6.09 -9.41
N GLY A 164 -0.94 -6.20 -8.68
CA GLY A 164 -1.38 -7.43 -8.02
C GLY A 164 -0.55 -7.83 -6.80
N VAL A 165 0.40 -7.01 -6.35
CA VAL A 165 1.15 -7.29 -5.11
C VAL A 165 0.34 -6.98 -3.86
N PHE A 166 -0.68 -6.14 -3.96
CA PHE A 166 -1.73 -6.01 -2.96
C PHE A 166 -2.97 -6.72 -3.48
N ASN A 167 -3.26 -7.89 -2.90
CA ASN A 167 -4.33 -8.79 -3.32
C ASN A 167 -4.99 -9.44 -2.08
N SER A 168 -6.01 -10.26 -2.30
CA SER A 168 -6.80 -10.85 -1.21
C SER A 168 -6.00 -11.70 -0.23
N LYS A 169 -4.85 -12.27 -0.64
CA LYS A 169 -4.01 -13.12 0.21
C LYS A 169 -3.23 -12.34 1.26
N ASN A 170 -2.95 -11.07 1.02
CA ASN A 170 -2.14 -10.22 1.89
C ASN A 170 -2.84 -8.94 2.32
N ALA A 171 -4.13 -8.79 2.01
CA ALA A 171 -4.86 -7.57 2.31
C ALA A 171 -4.93 -7.25 3.81
N SER A 172 -5.08 -8.30 4.63
CA SER A 172 -5.09 -8.19 6.10
C SER A 172 -3.78 -7.69 6.70
N ASP A 173 -2.66 -7.78 5.97
CA ASP A 173 -1.37 -7.28 6.43
C ASP A 173 -1.32 -5.75 6.36
N PHE A 174 -2.17 -5.14 5.53
CA PHE A 174 -2.35 -3.69 5.44
C PHE A 174 -3.42 -3.15 6.40
N ASP A 175 -4.15 -4.02 7.10
CA ASP A 175 -5.17 -3.63 8.05
C ASP A 175 -4.55 -3.23 9.40
N GLY A 176 -4.88 -2.02 9.85
CA GLY A 176 -4.53 -1.52 11.18
C GLY A 176 -5.45 -2.11 12.25
N TYR A 177 -6.08 -1.22 13.03
CA TYR A 177 -7.16 -1.54 13.97
C TYR A 177 -8.49 -1.86 13.27
N VAL A 178 -8.72 -1.28 12.09
CA VAL A 178 -9.84 -1.62 11.20
C VAL A 178 -9.32 -1.89 9.79
N PRO A 179 -10.10 -2.61 8.96
CA PRO A 179 -9.73 -2.83 7.57
C PRO A 179 -9.43 -1.52 6.82
N LEU A 180 -8.45 -1.54 5.92
CA LEU A 180 -7.97 -0.33 5.25
C LEU A 180 -9.10 0.45 4.56
N TYR A 181 -10.08 -0.25 3.98
CA TYR A 181 -11.22 0.37 3.30
C TYR A 181 -12.18 1.14 4.22
N TYR A 182 -12.18 0.91 5.54
CA TYR A 182 -12.89 1.77 6.50
C TYR A 182 -12.12 3.05 6.82
N PHE A 183 -10.81 3.09 6.57
CA PHE A 183 -9.99 4.23 6.94
C PHE A 183 -9.82 5.23 5.81
N CYS A 184 -9.78 4.75 4.58
CA CYS A 184 -9.52 5.50 3.35
C CYS A 184 -10.64 6.47 2.90
N ASP A 185 -11.68 6.65 3.72
CA ASP A 185 -12.71 7.67 3.53
C ASP A 185 -12.87 8.59 4.75
N SER A 186 -12.11 8.31 5.82
CA SER A 186 -12.16 9.07 7.07
C SER A 186 -11.47 10.42 6.96
N ARG A 187 -11.78 11.31 7.90
CA ARG A 187 -11.07 12.60 8.05
C ARG A 187 -9.57 12.44 8.25
N TYR A 188 -9.13 11.27 8.68
CA TYR A 188 -7.73 10.98 8.96
C TYR A 188 -7.03 10.26 7.81
N GLY A 189 -7.69 9.34 7.09
CA GLY A 189 -7.04 8.51 6.05
C GLY A 189 -6.99 9.09 4.64
N GLY A 190 -7.57 10.26 4.43
CA GLY A 190 -7.75 10.86 3.11
C GLY A 190 -9.08 10.45 2.47
N LYS A 191 -9.46 11.17 1.41
CA LYS A 191 -10.66 10.87 0.62
C LYS A 191 -10.24 10.33 -0.73
N LEU A 192 -10.08 9.02 -0.85
CA LEU A 192 -9.74 8.38 -2.13
C LEU A 192 -10.77 8.75 -3.20
N SER A 193 -10.42 8.76 -4.48
CA SER A 193 -11.45 8.79 -5.54
C SER A 193 -12.37 7.56 -5.46
N ASP A 194 -13.64 7.68 -5.87
CA ASP A 194 -14.60 6.55 -5.91
C ASP A 194 -14.03 5.34 -6.66
N LYS A 195 -13.33 5.61 -7.77
CA LYS A 195 -12.68 4.58 -8.59
C LYS A 195 -11.61 3.82 -7.80
N LEU A 196 -10.79 4.52 -7.02
CA LEU A 196 -9.73 3.88 -6.24
C LEU A 196 -10.29 3.18 -4.99
N LEU A 197 -11.35 3.71 -4.40
CA LEU A 197 -12.04 3.05 -3.29
C LEU A 197 -12.71 1.73 -3.74
N ASP A 198 -13.39 1.72 -4.88
CA ASP A 198 -13.96 0.48 -5.45
C ASP A 198 -12.85 -0.53 -5.81
N LYS A 199 -11.73 -0.07 -6.39
CA LYS A 199 -10.54 -0.92 -6.58
C LYS A 199 -10.05 -1.55 -5.26
N LEU A 200 -9.86 -0.74 -4.22
CA LEU A 200 -9.40 -1.20 -2.91
C LEU A 200 -10.36 -2.22 -2.30
N ILE A 201 -11.66 -1.94 -2.28
CA ILE A 201 -12.66 -2.84 -1.69
C ILE A 201 -12.71 -4.17 -2.45
N ASN A 202 -12.51 -4.16 -3.78
CA ASN A 202 -12.46 -5.37 -4.59
C ASN A 202 -11.20 -6.22 -4.40
N VAL A 203 -10.15 -5.70 -3.73
CA VAL A 203 -8.98 -6.50 -3.32
C VAL A 203 -9.36 -7.54 -2.27
N TYR A 204 -10.34 -7.25 -1.42
CA TYR A 204 -10.77 -8.15 -0.36
C TYR A 204 -11.75 -9.21 -0.92
N ASP A 205 -11.45 -10.48 -0.65
CA ASP A 205 -12.31 -11.61 -1.05
C ASP A 205 -13.61 -11.62 -0.26
N LYS A 206 -13.56 -11.16 0.99
CA LYS A 206 -14.71 -11.04 1.89
C LYS A 206 -14.67 -9.68 2.58
N ILE A 207 -15.85 -9.08 2.71
CA ILE A 207 -16.06 -7.89 3.51
C ILE A 207 -16.86 -8.27 4.75
N ASP A 208 -16.48 -7.72 5.90
CA ASP A 208 -17.25 -7.81 7.12
C ASP A 208 -17.74 -6.40 7.48
N ILE A 209 -19.00 -6.31 7.91
CA ILE A 209 -19.59 -5.05 8.38
C ILE A 209 -19.22 -4.87 9.85
N ILE A 210 -18.62 -3.73 10.18
CA ILE A 210 -18.38 -3.31 11.56
C ILE A 210 -19.55 -2.40 11.95
N GLU A 211 -20.60 -2.98 12.54
CA GLU A 211 -21.85 -2.27 12.84
C GLU A 211 -21.62 -0.97 13.62
N ASP A 212 -20.74 -0.99 14.63
CA ASP A 212 -20.43 0.17 15.47
C ASP A 212 -19.71 1.31 14.72
N ARG A 213 -19.31 1.09 13.46
CA ARG A 213 -18.54 2.07 12.66
C ARG A 213 -19.17 2.39 11.31
N ILE A 214 -19.99 1.51 10.74
CA ILE A 214 -20.46 1.64 9.35
C ILE A 214 -21.31 2.91 9.12
N PHE A 215 -21.92 3.46 10.17
CA PHE A 215 -22.67 4.72 10.15
C PHE A 215 -21.94 5.91 10.78
N ASP A 216 -20.64 5.77 11.10
CA ASP A 216 -19.81 6.91 11.51
C ASP A 216 -19.81 7.95 10.36
N PRO A 217 -19.98 9.26 10.64
CA PRO A 217 -19.85 10.31 9.64
C PRO A 217 -18.56 10.24 8.81
N ASP A 218 -17.49 9.67 9.37
CA ASP A 218 -16.23 9.47 8.67
C ASP A 218 -16.28 8.36 7.59
N ASN A 219 -17.35 7.57 7.53
CA ASN A 219 -17.56 6.48 6.57
C ASN A 219 -18.71 6.76 5.59
N GLU A 220 -19.27 7.97 5.57
CA GLU A 220 -20.52 8.27 4.87
C GLU A 220 -20.53 7.80 3.41
N ARG A 221 -19.42 7.98 2.69
CA ARG A 221 -19.28 7.55 1.30
C ARG A 221 -18.80 6.11 1.18
N ALA A 222 -17.81 5.68 1.96
CA ALA A 222 -17.32 4.30 1.95
C ALA A 222 -18.37 3.26 2.31
N LYS A 223 -19.33 3.62 3.18
CA LYS A 223 -20.49 2.82 3.57
C LYS A 223 -21.18 2.18 2.37
N ASP A 224 -21.43 2.96 1.31
CA ASP A 224 -22.17 2.50 0.14
C ASP A 224 -21.39 1.42 -0.65
N PHE A 225 -20.07 1.59 -0.76
CA PHE A 225 -19.19 0.59 -1.38
C PHE A 225 -19.02 -0.67 -0.52
N ILE A 226 -18.96 -0.51 0.80
CA ILE A 226 -18.84 -1.61 1.76
C ILE A 226 -20.08 -2.49 1.70
N PHE A 227 -21.29 -1.90 1.75
CA PHE A 227 -22.54 -2.66 1.64
C PHE A 227 -22.67 -3.36 0.29
N LYS A 228 -22.38 -2.66 -0.83
CA LYS A 228 -22.31 -3.28 -2.16
C LYS A 228 -21.45 -4.54 -2.13
N ARG A 229 -20.20 -4.42 -1.67
CA ARG A 229 -19.24 -5.53 -1.72
C ARG A 229 -19.60 -6.64 -0.73
N TYR A 230 -20.13 -6.31 0.44
CA TYR A 230 -20.65 -7.28 1.41
C TYR A 230 -21.73 -8.16 0.77
N ILE A 231 -22.72 -7.56 0.11
CA ILE A 231 -23.76 -8.31 -0.62
C ILE A 231 -23.13 -9.12 -1.76
N GLU A 232 -22.24 -8.54 -2.56
CA GLU A 232 -21.58 -9.21 -3.69
C GLU A 232 -20.73 -10.41 -3.28
N THR A 233 -20.16 -10.42 -2.08
CA THR A 233 -19.28 -11.49 -1.58
C THR A 233 -20.00 -12.50 -0.68
N SER A 234 -21.19 -12.19 -0.16
CA SER A 234 -21.98 -13.13 0.65
C SER A 234 -22.42 -14.38 -0.12
N GLU A 235 -22.36 -15.56 0.47
CA GLU A 235 -22.91 -16.78 -0.13
C GLU A 235 -24.45 -16.71 -0.24
N ASP A 236 -25.11 -16.16 0.80
CA ASP A 236 -26.54 -15.90 0.81
C ASP A 236 -26.79 -14.41 0.56
N LYS A 237 -27.23 -14.09 -0.66
CA LYS A 237 -27.52 -12.71 -1.07
C LYS A 237 -28.72 -12.13 -0.32
N GLN A 238 -29.77 -12.91 -0.11
CA GLN A 238 -30.99 -12.39 0.53
C GLN A 238 -30.74 -12.12 2.01
N SER A 239 -30.10 -13.04 2.71
CA SER A 239 -29.76 -12.80 4.11
C SER A 239 -28.84 -11.58 4.28
N ALA A 240 -27.91 -11.35 3.35
CA ALA A 240 -27.05 -10.16 3.38
C ALA A 240 -27.83 -8.86 3.11
N ILE A 241 -28.77 -8.88 2.16
CA ILE A 241 -29.65 -7.73 1.87
C ILE A 241 -30.51 -7.39 3.09
N GLU A 242 -31.18 -8.38 3.69
CA GLU A 242 -32.01 -8.18 4.87
C GLU A 242 -31.21 -7.71 6.08
N HIS A 243 -29.98 -8.20 6.24
CA HIS A 243 -29.07 -7.69 7.26
C HIS A 243 -28.77 -6.20 7.04
N VAL A 244 -28.41 -5.79 5.81
CA VAL A 244 -28.16 -4.38 5.49
C VAL A 244 -29.40 -3.52 5.73
N LYS A 245 -30.59 -3.95 5.28
CA LYS A 245 -31.86 -3.24 5.54
C LYS A 245 -32.10 -3.05 7.05
N GLY A 246 -31.94 -4.11 7.84
CA GLY A 246 -32.10 -4.08 9.30
C GLY A 246 -31.12 -3.12 10.00
N LEU A 247 -29.90 -2.96 9.47
CA LEU A 247 -28.95 -1.98 9.99
C LEU A 247 -29.44 -0.53 9.79
N PHE A 248 -30.00 -0.20 8.62
CA PHE A 248 -30.58 1.13 8.38
C PHE A 248 -31.83 1.39 9.24
N GLU A 249 -32.70 0.38 9.39
CA GLU A 249 -33.89 0.49 10.25
C GLU A 249 -33.52 0.77 11.70
N LYS A 250 -32.50 0.09 12.23
CA LYS A 250 -31.98 0.28 13.59
C LYS A 250 -31.47 1.70 13.83
N GLU A 251 -30.81 2.29 12.85
CA GLU A 251 -30.32 3.68 12.90
C GLU A 251 -31.39 4.72 12.57
N GLY A 252 -32.58 4.30 12.12
CA GLY A 252 -33.64 5.21 11.68
C GLY A 252 -33.29 5.97 10.40
N LEU A 253 -32.44 5.40 9.54
CA LEU A 253 -31.95 6.00 8.30
C LEU A 253 -32.67 5.41 7.08
N ASN A 254 -32.75 6.20 6.01
CA ASN A 254 -33.36 5.75 4.75
C ASN A 254 -32.31 5.14 3.83
N ILE A 255 -32.35 3.81 3.65
CA ILE A 255 -31.44 3.10 2.73
C ILE A 255 -31.53 3.59 1.28
N ALA A 256 -32.65 4.20 0.87
CA ALA A 256 -32.83 4.73 -0.49
C ALA A 256 -31.85 5.87 -0.84
N GLU A 257 -31.21 6.48 0.16
CA GLU A 257 -30.18 7.50 -0.03
C GLU A 257 -28.82 6.92 -0.44
N CYS A 258 -28.66 5.59 -0.41
CA CYS A 258 -27.44 4.88 -0.77
C CYS A 258 -27.59 4.27 -2.18
N GLU A 259 -27.30 5.07 -3.20
CA GLU A 259 -27.55 4.72 -4.61
C GLU A 259 -26.84 3.43 -5.05
N ILE A 260 -25.57 3.22 -4.66
CA ILE A 260 -24.78 2.06 -5.07
C ILE A 260 -25.32 0.79 -4.39
N THR A 261 -25.66 0.87 -3.11
CA THR A 261 -26.27 -0.21 -2.34
C THR A 261 -27.63 -0.58 -2.93
N MET A 262 -28.49 0.40 -3.21
CA MET A 262 -29.81 0.16 -3.79
C MET A 262 -29.73 -0.48 -5.17
N ALA A 263 -28.81 -0.03 -6.03
CA ALA A 263 -28.56 -0.67 -7.32
C ALA A 263 -28.11 -2.12 -7.17
N THR A 264 -27.30 -2.41 -6.14
CA THR A 264 -26.83 -3.77 -5.83
C THR A 264 -27.95 -4.65 -5.30
N ILE A 265 -28.80 -4.13 -4.41
CA ILE A 265 -30.00 -4.82 -3.90
C ILE A 265 -30.92 -5.15 -5.07
N ALA A 266 -31.26 -4.19 -5.93
CA ALA A 266 -32.16 -4.41 -7.07
C ALA A 266 -31.67 -5.51 -8.04
N ARG A 267 -30.34 -5.71 -8.13
CA ARG A 267 -29.76 -6.78 -8.95
C ARG A 267 -29.95 -8.19 -8.35
N TYR A 268 -30.04 -8.28 -7.02
CA TYR A 268 -30.03 -9.57 -6.31
C TYR A 268 -31.34 -9.86 -5.55
N ASP A 269 -32.23 -8.89 -5.37
CA ASP A 269 -33.50 -9.06 -4.69
C ASP A 269 -34.44 -9.91 -5.57
N CYS A 270 -34.76 -11.11 -5.08
CA CYS A 270 -35.61 -12.06 -5.80
C CYS A 270 -37.07 -11.59 -5.85
N GLU A 271 -37.54 -10.80 -4.88
CA GLU A 271 -38.91 -10.27 -4.91
C GLU A 271 -39.08 -9.26 -6.04
N ALA A 272 -38.11 -8.36 -6.23
CA ALA A 272 -38.09 -7.41 -7.36
C ALA A 272 -38.00 -8.11 -8.73
N ILE A 273 -37.23 -9.20 -8.83
CA ILE A 273 -37.13 -10.01 -10.05
C ILE A 273 -38.46 -10.73 -10.31
N LEU A 274 -39.08 -11.34 -9.29
CA LEU A 274 -40.36 -12.05 -9.42
C LEU A 274 -41.52 -11.09 -9.78
N GLU A 275 -41.57 -9.90 -9.19
CA GLU A 275 -42.60 -8.88 -9.47
C GLU A 275 -42.54 -8.44 -10.96
N ALA A 276 -41.33 -8.23 -11.51
CA ALA A 276 -41.12 -7.93 -12.92
C ALA A 276 -41.59 -9.05 -13.88
N PHE A 277 -41.46 -10.33 -13.48
CA PHE A 277 -41.99 -11.47 -14.25
C PHE A 277 -43.51 -11.63 -14.12
N THR A 278 -44.12 -11.22 -13.00
CA THR A 278 -45.59 -11.27 -12.85
C THR A 278 -46.32 -10.17 -13.62
N HIS A 279 -45.71 -9.00 -13.83
CA HIS A 279 -46.29 -7.89 -14.61
C HIS A 279 -46.15 -8.02 -16.14
N THR A 280 -45.42 -9.01 -16.63
CA THR A 280 -45.24 -9.29 -18.08
C THR A 280 -46.11 -10.43 -18.59
N ALA A 281 -46.95 -11.05 -17.74
CA ALA A 281 -47.95 -12.02 -18.18
C ALA A 281 -49.07 -11.30 -18.97
N PRO A 282 -49.32 -11.66 -20.25
CA PRO A 282 -50.37 -11.01 -21.03
C PRO A 282 -51.75 -11.31 -20.42
N GLU A 283 -52.59 -10.27 -20.28
CA GLU A 283 -53.96 -10.41 -19.78
C GLU A 283 -54.69 -11.52 -20.57
N THR A 284 -55.25 -12.48 -19.83
CA THR A 284 -56.06 -13.54 -20.42
C THR A 284 -57.26 -12.94 -21.15
N SER A 285 -57.20 -12.94 -22.49
CA SER A 285 -58.30 -12.54 -23.35
C SER A 285 -59.51 -13.45 -23.10
N THR A 286 -60.51 -12.91 -22.42
CA THR A 286 -61.76 -13.63 -22.18
C THR A 286 -62.62 -13.54 -23.45
N ARG A 287 -62.39 -14.45 -24.41
CA ARG A 287 -63.22 -14.54 -25.62
C ARG A 287 -64.58 -15.17 -25.25
N ARG A 288 -65.59 -14.34 -25.01
CA ARG A 288 -67.01 -14.77 -24.94
C ARG A 288 -67.36 -15.51 -26.24
N ARG A 289 -67.74 -16.79 -26.13
CA ARG A 289 -68.43 -17.51 -27.20
C ARG A 289 -69.89 -17.05 -27.20
N MET A 290 -70.32 -16.43 -28.30
CA MET A 290 -71.73 -16.36 -28.71
C MET A 290 -72.03 -17.58 -29.57
#